data_AF-A0A535A528-F1
#
_entry.id   AF-A0A535A528-F1
#
_cell.length_a   1.000
_cell.length_b   1.000
_cell.length_c   1.000
_cell.angle_alpha   90.00
_cell.angle_beta   90.00
_cell.angle_gamma   90.00
#
_symmetry.space_group_name_H-M   'P 1'
#
loop_
_entity.id
_entity.type
_entity.pdbx_description
1 polymer ?
#
loop_
_entity_poly.entity_id
_entity_poly.type
_entity_poly.pdbx_seq_one_letter_code
_entity_poly.pdbx_strand_id
1 'polypeptide(L)'
;MTTQPHASSESREGLRQAGKRTTRTPAKSRNGSGAERLSLIGVKVDKALRAEIDEYAKTHGITRSRAAGQFLQIAREALRAREGVPAGKAEEILEALEGVRTVVELVGPPTFGLLRLLAHWSTQSGGLKVSEDELLAELRTVAGDEWEQALSEAERDLHLALKKARTQGRA
;
A
#
# COMPACT_ATOMS: atom_id res chain seq x y z
N MET A 1 -30.23 -62.71 -61.84
CA MET A 1 -31.44 -61.89 -62.09
C MET A 1 -32.48 -62.31 -61.07
N THR A 2 -33.15 -61.49 -60.26
CA THR A 2 -33.08 -60.07 -59.91
C THR A 2 -33.98 -59.91 -58.66
N THR A 3 -33.59 -59.02 -57.76
CA THR A 3 -34.42 -58.16 -56.87
C THR A 3 -35.34 -58.74 -55.78
N GLN A 4 -34.98 -58.32 -54.55
CA GLN A 4 -35.84 -58.06 -53.39
C GLN A 4 -36.79 -56.84 -53.60
N PRO A 5 -37.83 -56.67 -52.74
CA PRO A 5 -39.00 -55.83 -53.01
C PRO A 5 -39.00 -54.43 -52.35
N HIS A 6 -39.80 -53.53 -52.96
CA HIS A 6 -40.75 -52.49 -52.46
C HIS A 6 -40.73 -52.09 -50.97
N ALA A 7 -41.03 -50.86 -50.51
CA ALA A 7 -41.63 -49.63 -51.06
C ALA A 7 -41.34 -48.44 -50.09
N SER A 8 -41.10 -47.21 -50.55
CA SER A 8 -42.00 -46.01 -50.54
C SER A 8 -42.47 -45.57 -49.13
N SER A 9 -42.56 -44.31 -48.70
CA SER A 9 -42.53 -42.93 -49.23
C SER A 9 -42.02 -42.04 -48.06
N GLU A 10 -41.59 -40.78 -48.13
CA GLU A 10 -42.21 -39.52 -48.57
C GLU A 10 -41.20 -38.43 -48.11
N SER A 11 -40.67 -37.54 -48.94
CA SER A 11 -41.23 -36.24 -49.37
C SER A 11 -40.43 -35.05 -48.82
N ARG A 12 -40.05 -34.16 -49.76
CA ARG A 12 -39.83 -32.70 -49.62
C ARG A 12 -38.63 -32.27 -48.77
N GLU A 13 -37.93 -31.17 -49.03
CA GLU A 13 -37.80 -30.14 -50.07
C GLU A 13 -36.70 -29.24 -49.49
N GLY A 14 -36.04 -28.42 -50.31
CA GLY A 14 -35.45 -27.18 -49.80
C GLY A 14 -33.94 -27.12 -49.84
N LEU A 15 -33.44 -26.68 -50.99
CA LEU A 15 -32.19 -25.94 -51.12
C LEU A 15 -32.02 -24.92 -49.98
N ARG A 16 -30.81 -24.84 -49.43
CA ARG A 16 -30.17 -23.54 -49.14
C ARG A 16 -28.66 -23.70 -48.96
N GLN A 17 -27.97 -23.33 -50.03
CA GLN A 17 -26.65 -22.72 -49.96
C GLN A 17 -26.70 -21.50 -49.03
N ALA A 18 -25.76 -21.40 -48.09
CA ALA A 18 -25.35 -20.17 -47.44
C ALA A 18 -24.00 -20.46 -46.79
N GLY A 19 -22.94 -19.69 -46.93
CA GLY A 19 -22.81 -18.33 -47.41
C GLY A 19 -21.46 -17.87 -46.89
N LYS A 20 -20.69 -17.23 -47.77
CA LYS A 20 -19.32 -16.75 -47.56
C LYS A 20 -19.12 -16.10 -46.18
N ARG A 21 -18.02 -16.48 -45.51
CA ARG A 21 -17.41 -15.75 -44.39
C ARG A 21 -17.24 -14.28 -44.80
N THR A 22 -18.14 -13.42 -44.35
CA THR A 22 -17.95 -11.98 -44.35
C THR A 22 -17.09 -11.62 -43.14
N THR A 23 -15.86 -11.23 -43.41
CA THR A 23 -14.99 -10.51 -42.47
C THR A 23 -15.74 -9.26 -42.00
N ARG A 24 -16.24 -9.28 -40.77
CA ARG A 24 -16.79 -8.09 -40.10
C ARG A 24 -15.65 -7.13 -39.78
N THR A 25 -15.51 -6.10 -40.61
CA THR A 25 -14.81 -4.87 -40.25
C THR A 25 -15.49 -4.26 -39.02
N PRO A 26 -14.80 -3.93 -37.92
CA PRO A 26 -15.43 -3.29 -36.79
C PRO A 26 -15.76 -1.84 -37.16
N ALA A 27 -17.04 -1.50 -37.01
CA ALA A 27 -17.56 -0.16 -37.18
C ALA A 27 -16.87 0.80 -36.21
N LYS A 28 -16.39 1.93 -36.77
CA LYS A 28 -15.83 3.07 -36.06
C LYS A 28 -16.89 3.68 -35.13
N SER A 29 -16.94 3.22 -33.88
CA SER A 29 -17.74 3.86 -32.84
C SER A 29 -17.04 5.13 -32.37
N ARG A 30 -17.55 6.25 -32.85
CA ARG A 30 -17.24 7.59 -32.37
C ARG A 30 -18.19 7.86 -31.21
N ASN A 31 -17.72 7.68 -29.98
CA ASN A 31 -18.22 8.40 -28.80
C ASN A 31 -17.18 8.34 -27.69
N GLY A 32 -16.66 9.51 -27.33
CA GLY A 32 -15.79 9.72 -26.20
C GLY A 32 -16.64 9.88 -24.94
N SER A 33 -16.50 8.92 -24.02
CA SER A 33 -16.63 9.14 -22.59
C SER A 33 -15.40 8.53 -21.94
N GLY A 34 -14.74 9.28 -21.07
CA GLY A 34 -13.49 8.93 -20.41
C GLY A 34 -13.66 7.84 -19.35
N ALA A 35 -14.07 6.64 -19.77
CA ALA A 35 -13.72 5.44 -19.05
C ALA A 35 -12.28 5.12 -19.46
N GLU A 36 -11.36 5.05 -18.51
CA GLU A 36 -9.99 4.57 -18.75
C GLU A 36 -10.07 3.35 -19.65
N ARG A 37 -9.50 3.47 -20.85
CA ARG A 37 -9.53 2.40 -21.85
C ARG A 37 -8.63 1.29 -21.32
N LEU A 38 -9.20 0.39 -20.53
CA LEU A 38 -8.51 -0.80 -20.07
C LEU A 38 -8.02 -1.57 -21.30
N SER A 39 -6.70 -1.64 -21.47
CA SER A 39 -6.08 -2.43 -22.52
C SER A 39 -6.12 -3.89 -22.12
N LEU A 40 -6.68 -4.73 -23.00
CA LEU A 40 -6.64 -6.18 -22.83
C LEU A 40 -5.19 -6.66 -22.93
N ILE A 41 -4.68 -7.21 -21.83
CA ILE A 41 -3.34 -7.79 -21.76
C ILE A 41 -3.46 -9.31 -21.96
N GLY A 42 -2.89 -9.83 -23.04
CA GLY A 42 -2.76 -11.26 -23.29
C GLY A 42 -1.32 -11.70 -23.06
N VAL A 43 -1.09 -12.63 -22.12
CA VAL A 43 0.23 -13.15 -21.80
C VAL A 43 0.22 -14.67 -21.90
N LYS A 44 1.29 -15.24 -22.45
CA LYS A 44 1.54 -16.68 -22.39
C LYS A 44 2.21 -16.98 -21.05
N VAL A 45 1.53 -17.75 -20.21
CA VAL A 45 2.07 -18.28 -18.96
C VAL A 45 2.35 -19.77 -19.13
N ASP A 46 3.31 -20.28 -18.38
CA ASP A 46 3.57 -21.71 -18.35
C ASP A 46 2.38 -22.48 -17.74
N LYS A 47 2.38 -23.80 -17.93
CA LYS A 47 1.27 -24.67 -17.52
C LYS A 47 1.17 -24.82 -16.00
N ALA A 48 2.28 -24.75 -15.28
CA ALA A 48 2.31 -24.90 -13.82
C ALA A 48 1.71 -23.67 -13.14
N LEU A 49 2.17 -22.47 -13.52
CA LEU A 49 1.62 -21.19 -13.04
C LEU A 49 0.13 -21.06 -13.36
N ARG A 50 -0.30 -21.53 -14.54
CA ARG A 50 -1.72 -21.56 -14.88
C ARG A 50 -2.53 -22.45 -13.92
N ALA A 51 -1.98 -23.61 -13.54
CA ALA A 51 -2.65 -24.52 -12.61
C ALA A 51 -2.75 -23.91 -11.20
N GLU A 52 -1.69 -23.24 -10.74
CA GLU A 52 -1.67 -22.53 -9.46
C GLU A 52 -2.70 -21.39 -9.41
N ILE A 53 -2.81 -20.59 -10.48
CA ILE A 53 -3.82 -19.53 -10.57
C ILE A 53 -5.24 -20.12 -10.55
N ASP A 54 -5.45 -21.25 -11.24
CA ASP A 54 -6.75 -21.93 -11.27
C ASP A 54 -7.13 -22.52 -9.91
N GLU A 55 -6.18 -23.10 -9.19
CA GLU A 55 -6.38 -23.58 -7.83
C GLU A 55 -6.68 -22.43 -6.88
N TYR A 56 -5.88 -21.36 -6.92
CA TYR A 56 -6.10 -20.17 -6.12
C TYR A 56 -7.49 -19.56 -6.35
N ALA A 57 -7.92 -19.47 -7.62
CA ALA A 57 -9.23 -18.97 -7.99
C ALA A 57 -10.36 -19.82 -7.41
N LYS A 58 -10.24 -21.16 -7.44
CA LYS A 58 -11.21 -22.08 -6.85
C LYS A 58 -11.28 -21.93 -5.34
N THR A 59 -10.14 -21.94 -4.67
CA THR A 59 -10.07 -21.85 -3.19
C THR A 59 -10.68 -20.56 -2.67
N HIS A 60 -10.53 -19.45 -3.39
CA HIS A 60 -11.02 -18.14 -2.98
C HIS A 60 -12.37 -17.75 -3.61
N GLY A 61 -12.98 -18.63 -4.42
CA GLY A 61 -14.26 -18.36 -5.06
C GLY A 61 -14.24 -17.16 -6.02
N ILE A 62 -13.10 -16.87 -6.65
CA ILE A 62 -12.91 -15.74 -7.55
C ILE A 62 -12.67 -16.17 -8.99
N THR A 63 -12.73 -15.23 -9.93
CA THR A 63 -12.42 -15.52 -11.34
C THR A 63 -10.91 -15.68 -11.54
N ARG A 64 -10.51 -16.50 -12.52
CA ARG A 64 -9.10 -16.65 -12.94
C ARG A 64 -8.42 -15.31 -13.22
N SER A 65 -9.12 -14.39 -13.89
CA SER A 65 -8.58 -13.06 -14.20
C SER A 65 -8.32 -12.23 -12.94
N ARG A 66 -9.17 -12.35 -11.91
CA ARG A 66 -8.98 -11.68 -10.62
C ARG A 66 -7.83 -12.29 -9.84
N ALA A 67 -7.73 -13.61 -9.81
CA ALA A 67 -6.59 -14.33 -9.23
C ALA A 67 -5.28 -13.89 -9.91
N ALA A 68 -5.21 -13.90 -11.24
CA ALA A 68 -4.04 -13.43 -11.99
C ALA A 68 -3.68 -11.97 -11.67
N GLY A 69 -4.68 -11.09 -11.53
CA GLY A 69 -4.48 -9.71 -11.11
C GLY A 69 -3.83 -9.59 -9.72
N GLN A 70 -4.25 -10.43 -8.77
CA GLN A 70 -3.66 -10.48 -7.42
C GLN A 70 -2.21 -10.98 -7.44
N PHE A 71 -1.91 -12.03 -8.20
CA PHE A 71 -0.53 -12.50 -8.39
C PHE A 71 0.37 -11.40 -8.97
N LEU A 72 -0.11 -10.66 -9.98
CA LEU A 72 0.65 -9.55 -10.57
C LEU A 72 0.83 -8.38 -9.61
N GLN A 73 -0.16 -8.09 -8.78
CA GLN A 73 -0.05 -7.05 -7.75
C GLN A 73 1.00 -7.44 -6.71
N ILE A 74 0.96 -8.67 -6.20
CA ILE A 74 1.94 -9.20 -5.26
C ILE A 74 3.34 -9.18 -5.88
N ALA A 75 3.48 -9.63 -7.14
CA ALA A 75 4.76 -9.59 -7.85
C ALA A 75 5.28 -8.16 -8.02
N ARG A 76 4.42 -7.19 -8.34
CA ARG A 76 4.78 -5.77 -8.43
C ARG A 76 5.24 -5.21 -7.09
N GLU A 77 4.56 -5.57 -6.00
CA GLU A 77 4.95 -5.17 -4.65
C GLU A 77 6.29 -5.79 -4.24
N ALA A 78 6.49 -7.08 -4.55
CA ALA A 78 7.76 -7.77 -4.31
C ALA A 78 8.93 -7.17 -5.11
N LEU A 79 8.69 -6.79 -6.37
CA LEU A 79 9.67 -6.11 -7.21
C LEU A 79 10.04 -4.73 -6.65
N ARG A 80 9.04 -3.93 -6.24
CA ARG A 80 9.29 -2.64 -5.57
C ARG A 80 10.04 -2.78 -4.26
N ALA A 81 9.72 -3.79 -3.46
CA ALA A 81 10.44 -4.08 -2.22
C ALA A 81 11.90 -4.47 -2.49
N ARG A 82 12.17 -5.14 -3.62
CA ARG A 82 13.51 -5.55 -4.04
C ARG A 82 14.33 -4.42 -4.67
N GLU A 83 13.68 -3.45 -5.31
CA GLU A 83 14.30 -2.25 -5.89
C GLU A 83 14.68 -1.20 -4.82
N GLY A 84 14.29 -1.40 -3.57
CA GLY A 84 14.57 -0.46 -2.48
C GLY A 84 13.64 0.76 -2.50
N VAL A 85 13.86 1.70 -1.57
CA VAL A 85 13.12 2.97 -1.55
C VAL A 85 13.61 3.81 -2.74
N PRO A 86 12.72 4.27 -3.65
CA PRO A 86 13.10 5.13 -4.76
C PRO A 86 13.86 6.35 -4.25
N ALA A 87 14.96 6.74 -4.91
CA ALA A 87 15.84 7.83 -4.44
C ALA A 87 15.07 9.12 -4.06
N GLY A 88 14.11 9.54 -4.89
CA GLY A 88 13.28 10.72 -4.58
C GLY A 88 12.38 10.55 -3.36
N LYS A 89 11.92 9.33 -3.06
CA LYS A 89 11.14 9.05 -1.85
C LYS A 89 12.03 8.98 -0.61
N ALA A 90 13.28 8.55 -0.75
CA ALA A 90 14.25 8.59 0.32
C ALA A 90 14.63 10.04 0.67
N GLU A 91 14.81 10.89 -0.35
CA GLU A 91 15.04 12.33 -0.20
C GLU A 91 13.85 13.03 0.47
N GLU A 92 12.61 12.77 0.03
CA GLU A 92 11.39 13.28 0.69
C GLU A 92 11.28 12.85 2.16
N ILE A 93 11.65 11.61 2.48
CA ILE A 93 11.65 11.13 3.87
C ILE A 93 12.74 11.81 4.69
N LEU A 94 13.93 12.02 4.13
CA LEU A 94 15.01 12.73 4.80
C LEU A 94 14.65 14.19 5.07
N GLU A 95 14.05 14.87 4.09
CA GLU A 95 13.56 16.26 4.25
C GLU A 95 12.46 16.34 5.33
N ALA A 96 11.50 15.40 5.33
CA ALA A 96 10.48 15.33 6.36
C ALA A 96 11.09 15.06 7.75
N LEU A 97 12.10 14.19 7.86
CA LEU A 97 12.81 13.91 9.11
C LEU A 97 13.59 15.13 9.60
N GLU A 98 14.19 15.90 8.71
CA GLU A 98 14.90 17.14 9.04
C GLU A 98 13.93 18.23 9.54
N GLY A 99 12.74 18.32 8.95
CA GLY A 99 11.65 19.16 9.45
C GLY A 99 11.18 18.74 10.85
N VAL A 100 10.99 17.44 11.08
CA VAL A 100 10.64 16.91 12.42
C VAL A 100 11.73 17.20 13.43
N ARG A 101 13.01 17.00 13.08
CA ARG A 101 14.15 17.32 13.94
C ARG A 101 14.15 18.80 14.34
N THR A 102 13.92 19.70 13.38
CA THR A 102 13.88 21.14 13.64
C THR A 102 12.76 21.52 14.62
N VAL A 103 11.56 20.94 14.46
CA VAL A 103 10.43 21.16 15.38
C VAL A 103 10.72 20.60 16.76
N VAL A 104 11.34 19.42 16.82
CA VAL A 104 11.75 18.77 18.07
C VAL A 104 12.81 19.60 18.80
N GLU A 105 13.78 20.19 18.09
CA GLU A 105 14.77 21.08 18.69
C GLU A 105 14.15 22.40 19.19
N LEU A 106 13.11 22.89 18.51
CA LEU A 106 12.38 24.11 18.90
C LEU A 106 11.45 23.90 20.12
N VAL A 107 10.81 22.73 20.23
CA VAL A 107 9.79 22.41 21.25
C VAL A 107 10.35 21.50 22.35
N GLY A 108 11.57 20.98 22.21
CA GLY A 108 12.15 20.02 23.14
C GLY A 108 12.72 20.67 24.39
N PRO A 109 14.05 20.80 24.54
CA PRO A 109 14.66 21.23 25.80
C PRO A 109 14.05 22.52 26.39
N PRO A 110 13.88 23.62 25.63
CA PRO A 110 13.40 24.88 26.19
C PRO A 110 11.98 24.79 26.77
N THR A 111 11.09 23.99 26.16
CA THR A 111 9.70 23.86 26.63
C THR A 111 9.60 23.03 27.91
N PHE A 112 10.39 21.96 28.04
CA PHE A 112 10.46 21.18 29.28
C PHE A 112 10.99 22.02 30.45
N GLY A 113 12.05 22.79 30.20
CA GLY A 113 12.59 23.71 31.21
C GLY A 113 11.56 24.78 31.63
N LEU A 114 10.79 25.33 30.68
CA LEU A 114 9.78 26.35 30.97
C LEU A 114 8.63 25.79 31.82
N LEU A 115 8.13 24.60 31.46
CA LEU A 115 7.04 23.94 32.19
C LEU A 115 7.44 23.57 33.62
N ARG A 116 8.68 23.12 33.83
CA ARG A 116 9.19 22.80 35.16
C ARG A 116 9.41 24.03 36.02
N LEU A 117 9.91 25.13 35.45
CA LEU A 117 10.00 26.42 36.16
C LEU A 117 8.61 26.92 36.57
N LEU A 118 7.63 26.89 35.65
CA LEU A 118 6.25 27.26 35.95
C LEU A 118 5.65 26.37 37.05
N ALA A 119 5.88 25.05 37.00
CA ALA A 119 5.43 24.11 38.03
C ALA A 119 6.10 24.39 39.38
N HIS A 120 7.43 24.56 39.41
CA HIS A 120 8.19 24.89 40.62
C HIS A 120 7.65 26.16 41.28
N TRP A 121 7.37 27.19 40.49
CA TRP A 121 6.94 28.48 41.01
C TRP A 121 5.47 28.50 41.42
N SER A 122 4.63 27.69 40.77
CA SER A 122 3.26 27.47 41.21
C SER A 122 3.17 26.87 42.62
N THR A 123 4.24 26.19 43.07
CA THR A 123 4.33 25.58 44.40
C THR A 123 5.01 26.48 45.45
N GLN A 124 5.79 27.49 45.03
CA GLN A 124 6.40 28.46 45.93
C GLN A 124 5.43 29.63 46.20
N SER A 125 4.82 29.61 47.38
CA SER A 125 3.96 30.70 47.85
C SER A 125 4.80 31.95 48.16
N GLY A 126 5.00 32.84 47.17
CA GLY A 126 5.76 34.09 47.41
C GLY A 126 6.09 35.02 46.24
N GLY A 127 5.98 34.58 44.98
CA GLY A 127 6.32 35.41 43.81
C GLY A 127 7.84 35.60 43.58
N LEU A 128 8.20 36.11 42.40
CA LEU A 128 9.48 35.83 41.73
C LEU A 128 10.77 36.03 42.56
N LYS A 129 11.39 37.20 42.74
CA LYS A 129 12.71 37.34 43.41
C LYS A 129 13.88 36.45 42.90
N VAL A 130 13.85 35.99 41.65
CA VAL A 130 15.01 35.37 40.97
C VAL A 130 15.41 36.29 39.81
N SER A 131 16.72 36.47 39.61
CA SER A 131 17.21 37.31 38.51
C SER A 131 17.02 36.61 37.15
N GLU A 132 16.92 37.38 36.07
CA GLU A 132 16.76 36.83 34.71
C GLU A 132 17.91 35.88 34.32
N ASP A 133 19.14 36.23 34.71
CA ASP A 133 20.33 35.42 34.41
C ASP A 133 20.33 34.07 35.15
N GLU A 134 19.91 34.07 36.41
CA GLU A 134 19.78 32.86 37.24
C GLU A 134 18.66 31.95 36.70
N LEU A 135 17.56 32.55 36.25
CA LEU A 135 16.45 31.84 35.61
C LEU A 135 16.85 31.21 34.27
N LEU A 136 17.62 31.93 33.45
CA LEU A 136 18.15 31.40 32.19
C LEU A 136 19.18 30.29 32.41
N ALA A 137 19.98 30.38 33.47
CA ALA A 137 20.94 29.34 33.84
C ALA A 137 20.24 28.06 34.31
N GLU A 138 19.25 28.19 35.19
CA GLU A 138 18.42 27.06 35.64
C GLU A 138 17.62 26.46 34.48
N LEU A 139 17.00 27.30 33.64
CA LEU A 139 16.26 26.86 32.46
C LEU A 139 17.14 25.99 31.56
N ARG A 140 18.36 26.42 31.24
CA ARG A 140 19.27 25.67 30.34
C ARG A 140 19.69 24.32 30.92
N THR A 141 19.88 24.25 32.23
CA THR A 141 20.32 23.02 32.91
C THR A 141 19.17 22.03 33.00
N VAL A 142 18.02 22.48 33.52
CA VAL A 142 16.84 21.64 33.73
C VAL A 142 16.19 21.21 32.41
N ALA A 143 16.20 22.09 31.40
CA ALA A 143 15.75 21.77 30.04
C ALA A 143 16.47 20.56 29.44
N GLY A 144 17.80 20.52 29.58
CA GLY A 144 18.63 19.45 29.04
C GLY A 144 18.34 18.12 29.70
N ASP A 145 18.32 18.11 31.04
CA ASP A 145 18.11 16.90 31.84
C ASP A 145 16.73 16.27 31.59
N GLU A 146 15.67 17.09 31.60
CA GLU A 146 14.30 16.64 31.33
C GLU A 146 14.13 16.13 29.89
N TRP A 147 14.79 16.78 28.94
CA TRP A 147 14.78 16.36 27.54
C TRP A 147 15.49 15.03 27.33
N GLU A 148 16.66 14.85 27.94
CA GLU A 148 17.42 13.60 27.87
C GLU A 148 16.64 12.45 28.51
N GLN A 149 15.95 12.70 29.63
CA GLN A 149 15.07 11.73 30.24
C GLN A 149 13.89 11.37 29.32
N ALA A 150 13.20 12.37 28.74
CA ALA A 150 12.08 12.14 27.83
C ALA A 150 12.50 11.36 26.57
N LEU A 151 13.68 11.65 26.01
CA LEU A 151 14.27 10.88 24.91
C LEU A 151 14.53 9.43 25.31
N SER A 152 15.16 9.23 26.48
CA SER A 152 15.48 7.90 27.01
C SER A 152 14.23 7.05 27.24
N GLU A 153 13.11 7.67 27.65
CA GLU A 153 11.82 7.00 27.80
C GLU A 153 11.20 6.64 26.44
N ALA A 154 11.19 7.57 25.49
CA ALA A 154 10.66 7.33 24.15
C ALA A 154 11.44 6.23 23.40
N GLU A 155 12.77 6.19 23.51
CA GLU A 155 13.60 5.13 22.93
C GLU A 155 13.27 3.75 23.51
N ARG A 156 13.03 3.68 24.81
CA ARG A 156 12.64 2.44 25.49
C ARG A 156 11.30 1.93 24.99
N ASP A 157 10.31 2.82 24.88
CA ASP A 157 8.97 2.49 24.39
C ASP A 157 9.00 2.02 22.94
N LEU A 158 9.80 2.68 22.09
CA LEU A 158 10.02 2.25 20.72
C LEU A 158 10.60 0.84 20.66
N HIS A 159 11.63 0.54 21.46
CA HIS A 159 12.21 -0.80 21.54
C HIS A 159 11.19 -1.85 21.99
N LEU A 160 10.31 -1.53 22.93
CA LEU A 160 9.24 -2.43 23.36
C LEU A 160 8.21 -2.65 22.26
N ALA A 161 7.80 -1.60 21.55
CA ALA A 161 6.88 -1.67 20.42
C ALA A 161 7.44 -2.54 19.27
N LEU A 162 8.73 -2.37 18.93
CA LEU A 162 9.41 -3.16 17.91
C LEU A 162 9.51 -4.64 18.29
N LYS A 163 9.85 -4.93 19.56
CA LYS A 163 9.85 -6.31 20.07
C LYS A 163 8.47 -6.95 19.97
N LYS A 164 7.41 -6.21 20.33
CA LYS A 164 6.02 -6.67 20.23
C LYS A 164 5.58 -6.94 18.78
N ALA A 165 5.90 -6.05 17.85
CA ALA A 165 5.58 -6.24 16.44
C ALA A 165 6.27 -7.50 15.87
N ARG A 166 7.52 -7.75 16.27
CA ARG A 166 8.30 -8.92 15.84
C ARG A 166 7.76 -10.24 16.41
N THR A 167 7.19 -10.25 17.61
CA THR A 167 6.60 -11.45 18.20
C THR A 167 5.18 -11.72 17.68
N GLN A 168 4.43 -10.68 17.31
CA GLN A 168 3.08 -10.81 16.76
C GLN A 168 3.06 -11.19 15.26
N GLY A 169 4.05 -10.77 14.46
CA GLY A 169 4.17 -11.19 13.06
C GLY A 169 4.69 -12.60 12.84
N ARG A 170 4.87 -13.39 13.91
CA ARG A 170 5.43 -14.75 13.89
C ARG A 170 4.45 -15.83 14.37
N ALA A 171 3.20 -15.45 14.65
CA ALA A 171 2.07 -16.31 14.96
C ALA A 171 1.13 -16.40 13.75
#